data_AF-A0A661UVH6-F1
#
_entry.id   AF-A0A661UVH6-F1
#
_cell.length_a   1.000
_cell.length_b   1.000
_cell.length_c   1.000
_cell.angle_alpha   90.00
_cell.angle_beta   90.00
_cell.angle_gamma   90.00
#
_symmetry.space_group_name_H-M   'P 1'
#
loop_
_entity.id
_entity.type
_entity.pdbx_description
1 polymer ?
#
loop_
_entity_poly.entity_id
_entity_poly.type
_entity_poly.pdbx_seq_one_letter_code
_entity_poly.pdbx_strand_id
1 'polypeptide(L)'
;MTILLKKRIALFLVCMEKDEKRDEQFNNAFPPELRKESMANGLMSGEFNFDRMNFLERTIVKKIAGKSSNVNEIDYDVIEDFIKKLVKN
;
A
#
# COMPACT_ATOMS: atom_id res chain seq x y z
N MET A 1 16.02 13.46 7.86
CA MET A 1 15.43 12.24 8.45
C MET A 1 14.95 12.41 9.90
N THR A 2 15.60 13.21 10.76
CA THR A 2 15.30 13.28 12.21
C THR A 2 13.98 13.95 12.61
N ILE A 3 13.34 14.71 11.70
CA ILE A 3 12.11 15.45 12.02
C ILE A 3 10.91 14.51 12.15
N LEU A 4 10.77 13.53 11.25
CA LEU A 4 9.65 12.60 11.24
C LEU A 4 9.69 11.62 12.42
N LEU A 5 10.88 11.24 12.88
CA LEU A 5 11.07 10.40 14.07
C LEU A 5 10.57 11.05 15.37
N LYS A 6 10.40 12.38 15.38
CA LYS A 6 9.83 13.12 16.52
C LYS A 6 8.31 13.29 16.42
N LYS A 7 7.68 12.71 15.40
CA LYS A 7 6.24 12.81 15.14
C LYS A 7 5.60 11.45 15.31
N ARG A 8 4.34 11.46 15.74
CA ARG A 8 3.50 10.27 15.73
C ARG A 8 3.06 10.01 14.29
N ILE A 9 3.78 9.11 13.61
CA ILE A 9 3.51 8.74 12.21
C ILE A 9 3.07 7.30 12.11
N ALA A 10 2.28 7.01 11.09
CA ALA A 10 1.96 5.67 10.65
C ALA A 10 2.17 5.59 9.14
N LEU A 11 2.64 4.45 8.67
CA LEU A 11 3.00 4.24 7.28
C LEU A 11 2.03 3.26 6.65
N PHE A 12 1.64 3.51 5.42
CA PHE A 12 0.86 2.55 4.66
C PHE A 12 1.34 2.50 3.21
N LEU A 13 1.14 1.35 2.58
CA LEU A 13 1.40 1.14 1.17
C LEU A 13 0.22 0.41 0.53
N VAL A 14 -0.17 0.91 -0.63
CA VAL A 14 -1.12 0.27 -1.56
C VAL A 14 -0.27 -0.29 -2.70
N CYS A 15 -0.32 -1.59 -2.92
CA CYS A 15 0.38 -2.23 -4.04
C CYS A 15 -0.31 -3.52 -4.46
N MET A 16 -0.09 -3.94 -5.71
CA MET A 16 -0.67 -5.16 -6.29
C MET A 16 0.28 -6.36 -6.21
N GLU A 17 1.49 -6.17 -5.66
CA GLU A 17 2.44 -7.26 -5.43
C GLU A 17 2.04 -8.07 -4.20
N LYS A 18 2.46 -9.34 -4.18
CA LYS A 18 2.18 -10.29 -3.09
C LYS A 18 3.48 -10.77 -2.45
N ASP A 19 3.34 -11.37 -1.27
CA ASP A 19 4.41 -12.05 -0.54
C ASP A 19 5.67 -11.19 -0.39
N GLU A 20 6.85 -11.73 -0.69
CA GLU A 20 8.13 -11.06 -0.50
C GLU A 20 8.26 -9.74 -1.26
N LYS A 21 7.70 -9.66 -2.48
CA LYS A 21 7.76 -8.43 -3.30
C LYS A 21 6.97 -7.28 -2.70
N ARG A 22 5.84 -7.59 -2.07
CA ARG A 22 5.03 -6.61 -1.35
C ARG A 22 5.85 -5.98 -0.22
N ASP A 23 6.53 -6.83 0.54
CA ASP A 23 7.34 -6.43 1.68
C ASP A 23 8.61 -5.68 1.22
N GLU A 24 9.22 -6.10 0.11
CA GLU A 24 10.34 -5.41 -0.53
C GLU A 24 9.95 -3.97 -0.95
N GLN A 25 8.80 -3.80 -1.62
CA GLN A 25 8.32 -2.48 -2.01
C GLN A 25 8.11 -1.56 -0.80
N PHE A 26 7.57 -2.09 0.29
CA PHE A 26 7.41 -1.32 1.53
C PHE A 26 8.74 -0.92 2.14
N ASN A 27 9.69 -1.86 2.19
CA ASN A 27 11.03 -1.63 2.73
C ASN A 27 11.83 -0.64 1.88
N ASN A 28 11.63 -0.62 0.57
CA ASN A 28 12.23 0.34 -0.36
C ASN A 28 11.57 1.71 -0.31
N ALA A 29 10.25 1.77 -0.05
CA ALA A 29 9.51 3.01 0.07
C ALA A 29 9.84 3.77 1.36
N PHE A 30 10.15 3.05 2.45
CA PHE A 30 10.34 3.65 3.76
C PHE A 30 11.66 3.23 4.43
N PRO A 31 12.49 4.20 4.87
CA PRO A 31 13.70 3.93 5.65
C PRO A 31 13.44 3.03 6.87
N PRO A 32 14.38 2.15 7.23
CA PRO A 32 14.22 1.21 8.35
C PRO A 32 13.91 1.91 9.67
N GLU A 33 14.47 3.10 9.92
CA GLU A 33 14.21 3.86 11.14
C GLU A 33 12.76 4.33 11.22
N LEU A 34 12.16 4.75 10.10
CA LEU A 34 10.76 5.17 10.08
C LEU A 34 9.82 3.97 10.25
N ARG A 35 10.12 2.84 9.60
CA ARG A 35 9.33 1.61 9.75
C ARG A 35 9.34 1.06 11.18
N LYS A 36 10.47 1.22 11.87
CA LYS A 36 10.63 0.78 13.26
C LYS A 36 9.90 1.69 14.24
N GLU A 37 10.02 3.01 14.06
CA GLU A 37 9.49 3.99 15.02
C GLU A 37 8.04 4.44 14.71
N SER A 38 7.50 4.08 13.55
CA SER A 38 6.08 4.30 13.22
C SER A 38 5.16 3.51 14.16
N MET A 39 4.04 4.12 14.54
CA MET A 39 3.08 3.47 15.45
C MET A 39 2.28 2.34 14.78
N ALA A 40 2.18 2.35 13.45
CA ALA A 40 1.51 1.34 12.66
C ALA A 40 2.08 1.32 11.24
N ASN A 41 2.16 0.12 10.67
CA ASN A 41 2.49 -0.14 9.28
C ASN A 41 1.36 -0.96 8.66
N GLY A 42 0.80 -0.52 7.54
CA GLY A 42 -0.32 -1.18 6.84
C GLY A 42 -0.02 -1.44 5.37
N LEU A 43 -0.12 -2.71 4.94
CA LEU A 43 0.01 -3.10 3.53
C LEU A 43 -1.38 -3.46 3.00
N MET A 44 -2.03 -2.49 2.37
CA MET A 44 -3.49 -2.51 2.12
C MET A 44 -3.87 -3.15 0.79
N SER A 45 -2.92 -3.79 0.10
CA SER A 45 -3.09 -4.30 -1.27
C SER A 45 -3.61 -3.20 -2.21
N GLY A 46 -4.47 -3.48 -3.19
CA GLY A 46 -5.06 -2.45 -4.06
C GLY A 46 -6.13 -2.94 -5.04
N GLU A 47 -6.47 -2.07 -5.98
CA GLU A 47 -7.38 -2.40 -7.08
C GLU A 47 -6.85 -1.94 -8.45
N PHE A 48 -7.17 -2.72 -9.48
CA PHE A 48 -7.16 -2.26 -10.87
C PHE A 48 -8.59 -1.95 -11.28
N ASN A 49 -8.91 -0.66 -11.32
CA ASN A 49 -10.20 -0.17 -11.79
C ASN A 49 -10.09 0.30 -13.25
N PHE A 50 -10.12 -0.66 -14.18
CA PHE A 50 -9.98 -0.37 -15.60
C PHE A 50 -11.12 0.48 -16.14
N ASP A 51 -12.32 0.37 -15.55
CA ASP A 51 -13.49 1.14 -15.98
C ASP A 51 -13.34 2.64 -15.77
N ARG A 52 -12.50 3.03 -14.83
CA ARG A 52 -12.14 4.43 -14.59
C ARG A 52 -10.97 4.93 -15.45
N MET A 53 -10.32 4.06 -16.22
CA MET A 53 -9.18 4.40 -17.09
C MET A 53 -9.62 4.69 -18.54
N ASN A 54 -8.90 5.58 -19.21
CA ASN A 54 -9.08 5.76 -20.66
C ASN A 54 -8.53 4.55 -21.45
N PHE A 55 -8.82 4.47 -22.75
CA PHE A 55 -8.47 3.31 -23.57
C PHE A 55 -6.95 3.03 -23.60
N LEU A 56 -6.11 4.07 -23.64
CA LEU A 56 -4.67 3.93 -23.70
C LEU A 56 -4.09 3.44 -22.37
N GLU A 57 -4.43 4.09 -21.27
CA GLU A 57 -4.04 3.68 -19.91
C GLU A 57 -4.48 2.25 -19.62
N ARG A 58 -5.75 1.95 -19.92
CA ARG A 58 -6.33 0.62 -19.77
C ARG A 58 -5.51 -0.43 -20.51
N THR A 59 -5.12 -0.16 -21.76
CA THR A 59 -4.37 -1.11 -22.58
C THR A 59 -2.96 -1.34 -22.02
N ILE A 60 -2.26 -0.28 -21.62
CA ILE A 60 -0.91 -0.36 -21.05
C ILE A 60 -0.93 -1.13 -19.72
N VAL A 61 -1.82 -0.75 -18.80
CA VAL A 61 -1.90 -1.37 -17.47
C VAL A 61 -2.31 -2.84 -17.57
N LYS A 62 -3.29 -3.20 -18.42
CA LYS A 62 -3.66 -4.61 -18.64
C LYS A 62 -2.47 -5.45 -19.10
N LYS A 63 -1.66 -4.91 -20.02
CA LYS A 63 -0.47 -5.60 -20.54
C LYS A 63 0.60 -5.79 -19.47
N ILE A 64 0.89 -4.77 -18.69
CA ILE A 64 1.93 -4.83 -17.64
C ILE A 64 1.49 -5.70 -16.48
N ALA A 65 0.24 -5.57 -16.04
CA ALA A 65 -0.30 -6.30 -14.89
C ALA A 65 -0.65 -7.76 -15.21
N GLY A 66 -0.77 -8.13 -16.49
CA GLY A 66 -1.24 -9.46 -16.89
C GLY A 66 -2.69 -9.73 -16.47
N LYS A 67 -3.51 -8.68 -16.29
CA LYS A 67 -4.92 -8.76 -15.89
C LYS A 67 -5.79 -8.14 -16.97
N SER A 68 -6.96 -8.71 -17.23
CA SER A 68 -7.86 -8.27 -18.31
C SER A 68 -9.20 -7.70 -17.83
N SER A 69 -9.54 -7.90 -16.56
CA SER A 69 -10.76 -7.42 -15.89
C SER A 69 -10.42 -6.63 -14.64
N ASN A 70 -11.37 -5.87 -14.10
CA ASN A 70 -11.16 -5.17 -12.82
C ASN A 70 -10.72 -6.18 -11.75
N VAL A 71 -9.80 -5.75 -10.91
CA VAL A 71 -9.29 -6.53 -9.79
C VAL A 71 -9.51 -5.70 -8.54
N ASN A 72 -10.19 -6.26 -7.54
CA ASN A 72 -10.29 -5.66 -6.22
C ASN A 72 -9.69 -6.66 -5.23
N GLU A 73 -8.52 -6.33 -4.70
CA GLU A 73 -7.83 -7.10 -3.68
C GLU A 73 -7.58 -6.24 -2.44
N ILE A 74 -8.30 -5.12 -2.27
CA ILE A 74 -8.14 -4.23 -1.13
C ILE A 74 -8.40 -5.02 0.15
N ASP A 75 -7.43 -4.99 1.07
CA ASP A 75 -7.50 -5.70 2.33
C ASP A 75 -8.12 -4.79 3.40
N TYR A 76 -9.45 -4.84 3.50
CA TYR A 76 -10.21 -4.03 4.46
C TYR A 76 -9.91 -4.42 5.91
N ASP A 77 -9.60 -5.69 6.19
CA ASP A 77 -9.25 -6.13 7.54
C ASP A 77 -7.94 -5.45 7.99
N VAL A 78 -6.94 -5.41 7.11
CA VAL A 78 -5.68 -4.68 7.37
C VAL A 78 -5.93 -3.18 7.53
N ILE A 79 -6.84 -2.58 6.75
CA ILE A 79 -7.19 -1.16 6.89
C ILE A 79 -7.83 -0.90 8.25
N GLU A 80 -8.80 -1.71 8.67
CA GLU A 80 -9.46 -1.56 9.95
C GLU A 80 -8.48 -1.72 11.12
N ASP A 81 -7.62 -2.73 11.08
CA ASP A 81 -6.62 -2.97 12.11
C ASP A 81 -5.55 -1.87 12.15
N PHE A 82 -5.20 -1.31 10.99
CA PHE A 82 -4.35 -0.12 10.89
C PHE A 82 -5.02 1.07 11.58
N ILE A 83 -6.28 1.38 11.26
CA ILE A 83 -7.05 2.48 11.85
C ILE A 83 -7.17 2.32 13.38
N LYS A 84 -7.49 1.11 13.86
CA LYS A 84 -7.57 0.81 15.31
C LYS A 84 -6.26 1.17 16.05
N LYS A 85 -5.10 0.94 15.42
CA LYS A 85 -3.80 1.29 15.99
C LYS A 85 -3.56 2.81 16.04
N LEU A 86 -4.15 3.60 15.14
CA LEU A 86 -4.01 5.07 15.14
C LEU A 86 -4.81 5.75 16.26
N VAL A 87 -5.95 5.16 16.60
CA VAL A 87 -6.92 5.71 17.56
C VAL A 87 -6.64 5.24 19.00
N LYS A 88 -5.85 4.18 19.19
CA LYS A 88 -5.36 3.79 20.53
C LYS A 88 -4.46 4.90 21.10
N ASN A 89 -4.97 5.57 22.13
CA ASN A 89 -4.22 6.46 23.01
C ASN A 89 -3.50 5.65 24.09
#